data_AF-S6UEB0-F1
#
_entry.id   AF-S6UEB0-F1
#
_cell.length_a   1.000
_cell.length_b   1.000
_cell.length_c   1.000
_cell.angle_alpha   90.00
_cell.angle_beta   90.00
_cell.angle_gamma   90.00
#
_symmetry.space_group_name_H-M   'P 1'
#
loop_
_entity.id
_entity.type
_entity.pdbx_description
1 polymer ?
#
loop_
_entity_poly.entity_id
_entity_poly.type
_entity_poly.pdbx_seq_one_letter_code
_entity_poly.pdbx_strand_id
1 'polypeptide(L)'
;PGARQALVGRWLFEHLFLAHIYFEGGETQHFFQWVRSRTPSGQPVDLIATRRPDDDPGSDFYYRLVPVQGVIVHKTHITYAMSPQKLARVRQLFYGTDWTVDALPGYGPGHRANPFLTFEAIPAAARYQFMLDNAEYFVRTFIRGPVCRGQIATDVIRDQFWVLFQDPAHDHYITDATYRGHAMPLLAMPGQNDDVGSVLSLWLSYRDRRNQYEDLRRDSYAKMPAPGWSTLWAGNDNALLTVFRHFDSASVNKGLIGDVPHSMWLFDFPLLERTYYQLAVNFDVYGNVSHQAQTRLYFDLIRNGAEINFLRLMPADQRDGMLGDLYQDGGKFKMWLDYQSIDDDTPTGIKLDAKAPQRDFAFKLIERAGSLNAAPDPINRCTGAYCSRANLDSTFAQAEQALSRLTSRPAAGLKVIDQLPEASMLRIEGSDGKRMMYSMLRNRAHSNVAFLLGESYRYIPGLDTLTIYPGVLSSYPNFIFNIPAAQVPAFVEAMQQSKDQASFEQIVQRWGIRRTHPLFWTYFHDLNRYLQETEPREAAVLDMNRYENL
;
A
#
# COMPACT_ATOMS: atom_id res chain seq x y z
N PRO A 1 17.54 23.24 -20.72
CA PRO A 1 18.14 22.07 -20.02
C PRO A 1 18.72 21.13 -21.09
N GLY A 2 19.77 20.35 -20.79
CA GLY A 2 20.23 19.30 -21.70
C GLY A 2 19.23 18.13 -21.75
N ALA A 3 19.39 17.23 -22.74
CA ALA A 3 18.49 16.08 -22.93
C ALA A 3 18.38 15.20 -21.67
N ARG A 4 19.51 14.97 -20.98
CA ARG A 4 19.55 14.24 -19.71
C ARG A 4 18.65 14.88 -18.64
N GLN A 5 18.76 16.20 -18.44
CA GLN A 5 17.96 16.92 -17.45
C GLN A 5 16.48 16.97 -17.82
N ALA A 6 16.17 17.07 -19.12
CA ALA A 6 14.78 17.02 -19.60
C ALA A 6 14.13 15.65 -19.33
N LEU A 7 14.85 14.55 -19.61
CA LEU A 7 14.35 13.19 -19.38
C LEU A 7 14.15 12.89 -17.89
N VAL A 8 15.12 13.24 -17.03
CA VAL A 8 14.99 13.09 -15.57
C VAL A 8 13.88 13.98 -15.03
N GLY A 9 13.75 15.22 -15.53
CA GLY A 9 12.66 16.12 -15.13
C GLY A 9 11.28 15.55 -15.44
N ARG A 10 11.11 14.95 -16.63
CA ARG A 10 9.89 14.22 -17.01
C ARG A 10 9.63 13.04 -16.08
N TRP A 11 10.63 12.19 -15.85
CA TRP A 11 10.47 11.04 -14.96
C TRP A 11 10.06 11.47 -13.54
N LEU A 12 10.75 12.46 -12.96
CA LEU A 12 10.43 12.96 -11.61
C LEU A 12 9.04 13.60 -11.53
N PHE A 13 8.61 14.33 -12.56
CA PHE A 13 7.27 14.90 -12.60
C PHE A 13 6.20 13.80 -12.66
N GLU A 14 6.34 12.84 -13.59
CA GLU A 14 5.42 11.71 -13.69
C GLU A 14 5.37 10.89 -12.40
N HIS A 15 6.45 10.84 -11.62
CA HIS A 15 6.52 10.10 -10.35
C HIS A 15 6.13 10.89 -9.10
N LEU A 16 6.00 12.22 -9.17
CA LEU A 16 5.72 13.07 -8.02
C LEU A 16 4.51 13.98 -8.19
N PHE A 17 3.75 13.85 -9.29
CA PHE A 17 2.62 14.75 -9.59
C PHE A 17 1.49 14.71 -8.55
N LEU A 18 1.29 13.58 -7.87
CA LEU A 18 0.29 13.43 -6.79
C LEU A 18 0.82 13.89 -5.42
N ALA A 19 2.08 14.27 -5.32
CA ALA A 19 2.69 14.55 -4.04
C ALA A 19 2.25 15.92 -3.47
N HIS A 20 1.85 15.92 -2.21
CA HIS A 20 1.83 17.11 -1.38
C HIS A 20 3.24 17.33 -0.84
N ILE A 21 4.00 18.15 -1.57
CA ILE A 21 5.39 18.47 -1.27
C ILE A 21 5.46 19.37 -0.04
N TYR A 22 6.34 19.04 0.91
CA TYR A 22 6.72 19.97 1.97
C TYR A 22 8.24 20.05 2.07
N PHE A 23 8.73 21.18 2.58
CA PHE A 23 10.17 21.38 2.82
C PHE A 23 10.50 21.12 4.29
N GLU A 24 11.53 20.32 4.55
CA GLU A 24 12.05 20.14 5.91
C GLU A 24 12.47 21.49 6.50
N GLY A 25 12.08 21.74 7.75
CA GLY A 25 12.25 23.06 8.39
C GLY A 25 11.27 24.15 7.95
N GLY A 26 10.44 23.90 6.93
CA GLY A 26 9.34 24.78 6.55
C GLY A 26 8.11 24.62 7.45
N GLU A 27 7.14 25.52 7.28
CA GLU A 27 5.88 25.49 8.02
C GLU A 27 5.15 24.15 7.88
N THR A 28 4.59 23.67 8.98
CA THR A 28 4.09 22.31 9.14
C THR A 28 2.92 21.96 8.21
N GLN A 29 2.06 22.92 7.94
CA GLN A 29 0.82 22.77 7.17
C GLN A 29 0.90 23.40 5.76
N HIS A 30 2.10 23.79 5.33
CA HIS A 30 2.32 24.37 4.00
C HIS A 30 2.80 23.30 3.02
N PHE A 31 1.94 23.00 2.05
CA PHE A 31 2.20 22.02 1.01
C PHE A 31 2.19 22.66 -0.37
N PHE A 32 2.94 22.07 -1.27
CA PHE A 32 3.05 22.46 -2.67
C PHE A 32 2.76 21.27 -3.58
N GLN A 33 2.36 21.54 -4.81
CA GLN A 33 2.17 20.55 -5.85
C GLN A 33 2.97 20.92 -7.09
N TRP A 34 3.39 19.90 -7.84
CA TRP A 34 4.05 20.09 -9.13
C TRP A 34 3.04 20.35 -10.23
N VAL A 35 3.32 21.37 -11.05
CA VAL A 35 2.53 21.69 -12.24
C VAL A 35 3.43 21.95 -13.44
N ARG A 36 2.88 21.78 -14.64
CA ARG A 36 3.48 22.30 -15.89
C ARG A 36 2.89 23.68 -16.18
N SER A 37 3.76 24.64 -16.50
CA SER A 37 3.41 26.04 -16.76
C SER A 37 3.97 26.52 -18.08
N ARG A 38 3.22 27.30 -18.86
CA ARG A 38 3.75 27.96 -20.07
C ARG A 38 4.74 29.08 -19.73
N THR A 39 4.62 29.65 -18.54
CA THR A 39 5.47 30.75 -18.06
C THR A 39 6.56 30.29 -17.08
N PRO A 40 7.77 30.90 -17.13
CA PRO A 40 8.88 30.58 -16.24
C PRO A 40 8.75 31.24 -14.85
N SER A 41 9.65 30.86 -13.93
CA SER A 41 9.78 31.49 -12.61
C SER A 41 9.94 33.02 -12.70
N GLY A 42 9.29 33.75 -11.78
CA GLY A 42 9.21 35.21 -11.81
C GLY A 42 7.98 35.76 -12.53
N GLN A 43 7.22 34.91 -13.24
CA GLN A 43 5.93 35.26 -13.84
C GLN A 43 4.77 34.47 -13.19
N PRO A 44 3.52 35.00 -13.25
CA PRO A 44 2.33 34.27 -12.85
C PRO A 44 2.25 32.91 -13.55
N VAL A 45 1.87 31.87 -12.82
CA VAL A 45 1.79 30.50 -13.36
C VAL A 45 0.64 30.41 -14.36
N ASP A 46 0.95 30.00 -15.59
CA ASP A 46 -0.02 29.71 -16.65
C ASP A 46 -0.11 28.18 -16.83
N LEU A 47 -1.10 27.57 -16.15
CA LEU A 47 -1.21 26.12 -16.00
C LEU A 47 -1.49 25.39 -17.33
N ILE A 48 -0.78 24.29 -17.52
CA ILE A 48 -1.08 23.27 -18.55
C ILE A 48 -1.80 22.11 -17.85
N ALA A 49 -3.13 22.10 -17.90
CA ALA A 49 -3.98 21.11 -17.26
C ALA A 49 -4.29 19.93 -18.20
N THR A 50 -3.32 19.02 -18.34
CA THR A 50 -3.57 17.76 -19.04
C THR A 50 -4.33 16.77 -18.16
N ARG A 51 -4.91 15.75 -18.79
CA ARG A 51 -5.71 14.73 -18.09
C ARG A 51 -4.83 13.77 -17.28
N ARG A 52 -3.68 13.41 -17.83
CA ARG A 52 -2.63 12.59 -17.21
C ARG A 52 -1.30 13.34 -17.22
N PRO A 53 -0.38 13.09 -16.26
CA PRO A 53 0.89 13.80 -16.21
C PRO A 53 1.82 13.43 -17.39
N ASP A 54 1.58 12.30 -18.05
CA ASP A 54 2.30 11.78 -19.21
C ASP A 54 1.63 12.12 -20.56
N ASP A 55 0.57 12.93 -20.56
CA ASP A 55 0.00 13.49 -21.78
C ASP A 55 0.93 14.56 -22.38
N ASP A 56 0.84 14.71 -23.71
CA ASP A 56 1.52 15.77 -24.45
C ASP A 56 1.11 17.15 -23.90
N PRO A 57 2.08 17.97 -23.43
CA PRO A 57 1.79 19.32 -22.95
C PRO A 57 1.32 20.28 -24.06
N GLY A 58 1.52 19.92 -25.34
CA GLY A 58 1.08 20.70 -26.51
C GLY A 58 1.85 22.00 -26.75
N SER A 59 2.78 22.35 -25.87
CA SER A 59 3.65 23.52 -25.98
C SER A 59 4.93 23.33 -25.16
N ASP A 60 5.89 24.23 -25.33
CA ASP A 60 6.97 24.39 -24.37
C ASP A 60 6.42 24.71 -22.97
N PHE A 61 7.14 24.27 -21.94
CA PHE A 61 6.68 24.38 -20.56
C PHE A 61 7.83 24.39 -19.55
N TYR A 62 7.48 24.77 -18.32
CA TYR A 62 8.33 24.76 -17.14
C TYR A 62 7.65 23.97 -16.03
N TYR A 63 8.40 23.11 -15.33
CA TYR A 63 7.93 22.54 -14.07
C TYR A 63 7.96 23.61 -12.99
N ARG A 64 6.84 23.81 -12.29
CA ARG A 64 6.68 24.81 -11.24
C ARG A 64 6.07 24.16 -10.01
N LEU A 65 6.45 24.68 -8.84
CA LEU A 65 5.75 24.38 -7.59
C LEU A 65 4.75 25.50 -7.31
N VAL A 66 3.52 25.12 -6.99
CA VAL A 66 2.48 26.04 -6.53
C VAL A 66 1.94 25.57 -5.19
N PRO A 67 1.53 26.48 -4.28
CA PRO A 67 0.87 26.09 -3.04
C PRO A 67 -0.37 25.23 -3.33
N VAL A 68 -0.59 24.20 -2.52
CA VAL A 68 -1.87 23.47 -2.49
C VAL A 68 -2.91 24.42 -1.92
N GLN A 69 -3.97 24.70 -2.69
CA GLN A 69 -5.06 25.58 -2.28
C GLN A 69 -6.24 24.75 -1.76
N GLY A 70 -6.94 25.26 -0.75
CA GLY A 70 -8.15 24.63 -0.21
C GLY A 70 -7.90 23.70 0.97
N VAL A 71 -8.94 22.96 1.35
CA VAL A 71 -8.92 22.04 2.50
C VAL A 71 -8.26 20.73 2.09
N ILE A 72 -7.19 20.35 2.79
CA ILE A 72 -6.53 19.07 2.59
C ILE A 72 -7.35 18.00 3.32
N VAL A 73 -7.79 16.98 2.57
CA VAL A 73 -8.50 15.81 3.10
C VAL A 73 -7.53 14.64 3.24
N HIS A 74 -7.66 13.88 4.32
CA HIS A 74 -6.72 12.81 4.66
C HIS A 74 -6.59 11.78 3.54
N LYS A 75 -7.69 11.37 2.89
CA LYS A 75 -7.65 10.35 1.83
C LYS A 75 -6.64 10.65 0.72
N THR A 76 -6.61 11.87 0.20
CA THR A 76 -5.75 12.28 -0.92
C THR A 76 -4.48 12.99 -0.48
N HIS A 77 -4.28 13.18 0.83
CA HIS A 77 -3.07 13.79 1.36
C HIS A 77 -1.91 12.79 1.37
N ILE A 78 -1.10 12.81 0.32
CA ILE A 78 0.07 11.94 0.19
C ILE A 78 1.32 12.82 0.19
N THR A 79 2.01 12.84 1.32
CA THR A 79 3.12 13.75 1.58
C THR A 79 4.40 13.29 0.91
N TYR A 80 5.26 14.25 0.56
CA TYR A 80 6.63 13.97 0.14
C TYR A 80 7.56 15.07 0.63
N ALA A 81 8.51 14.69 1.49
CA ALA A 81 9.51 15.60 2.03
C ALA A 81 10.51 16.04 0.94
N MET A 82 10.91 17.30 0.96
CA MET A 82 12.06 17.84 0.25
C MET A 82 13.06 18.45 1.23
N SER A 83 14.34 18.12 1.02
CA SER A 83 15.46 18.63 1.81
C SER A 83 16.73 18.72 0.97
N PRO A 84 17.75 19.48 1.42
CA PRO A 84 19.06 19.48 0.76
C PRO A 84 19.66 18.08 0.62
N GLN A 85 19.50 17.23 1.63
CA GLN A 85 19.96 15.84 1.64
C GLN A 85 19.24 15.03 0.56
N LYS A 86 17.91 15.18 0.45
CA LYS A 86 17.13 14.49 -0.58
C LYS A 86 17.50 14.97 -1.98
N LEU A 87 17.73 16.27 -2.17
CA LEU A 87 18.22 16.82 -3.44
C LEU A 87 19.61 16.27 -3.80
N ALA A 88 20.52 16.18 -2.83
CA ALA A 88 21.84 15.58 -3.04
C ALA A 88 21.72 14.10 -3.42
N ARG A 89 20.83 13.35 -2.77
CA ARG A 89 20.53 11.95 -3.10
C ARG A 89 19.98 11.79 -4.51
N VAL A 90 19.01 12.62 -4.92
CA VAL A 90 18.49 12.64 -6.31
C VAL A 90 19.61 12.93 -7.29
N ARG A 91 20.49 13.91 -6.99
CA ARG A 91 21.63 14.21 -7.87
C ARG A 91 22.62 13.05 -7.96
N GLN A 92 22.90 12.38 -6.85
CA GLN A 92 23.74 11.19 -6.83
C GLN A 92 23.15 10.09 -7.73
N LEU A 93 21.87 9.78 -7.59
CA LEU A 93 21.20 8.71 -8.34
C LEU A 93 21.15 9.01 -9.84
N PHE A 94 20.66 10.18 -10.24
CA PHE A 94 20.40 10.49 -11.65
C PHE A 94 21.56 11.16 -12.38
N TYR A 95 22.46 11.82 -11.65
CA TYR A 95 23.58 12.60 -12.21
C TYR A 95 24.98 12.08 -11.82
N GLY A 96 25.08 11.03 -10.99
CA GLY A 96 26.37 10.53 -10.49
C GLY A 96 27.14 9.57 -11.40
N THR A 97 26.50 8.99 -12.41
CA THR A 97 27.13 8.12 -13.41
C THR A 97 27.06 8.75 -14.80
N ASP A 98 27.95 8.37 -15.71
CA ASP A 98 27.89 8.84 -17.09
C ASP A 98 26.94 7.97 -17.92
N TRP A 99 25.90 8.60 -18.47
CA TRP A 99 24.95 8.02 -19.41
C TRP A 99 24.40 9.10 -20.34
N THR A 100 24.02 8.69 -21.56
CA THR A 100 23.61 9.59 -22.64
C THR A 100 22.15 9.42 -22.99
N VAL A 101 21.57 10.44 -23.63
CA VAL A 101 20.22 10.40 -24.19
C VAL A 101 20.35 10.70 -25.68
N ASP A 102 20.09 9.70 -26.52
CA ASP A 102 20.20 9.84 -27.97
C ASP A 102 19.05 10.69 -28.53
N ALA A 103 17.83 10.42 -28.07
CA ALA A 103 16.63 11.17 -28.40
C ALA A 103 15.70 11.24 -27.19
N LEU A 104 15.01 12.38 -27.04
CA LEU A 104 13.95 12.50 -26.03
C LEU A 104 12.72 11.71 -26.50
N PRO A 105 12.12 10.87 -25.65
CA PRO A 105 10.91 10.13 -25.98
C PRO A 105 9.73 11.10 -26.14
N GLY A 106 8.86 10.81 -27.10
CA GLY A 106 7.61 11.55 -27.29
C GLY A 106 6.54 11.18 -26.24
N TYR A 107 5.35 11.78 -26.40
CA TYR A 107 4.17 11.54 -25.56
C TYR A 107 3.11 10.64 -26.24
N GLY A 108 3.50 9.92 -27.30
CA GLY A 108 2.61 9.02 -28.03
C GLY A 108 2.24 7.75 -27.25
N PRO A 109 1.18 7.02 -27.66
CA PRO A 109 0.63 5.88 -26.91
C PRO A 109 1.65 4.78 -26.55
N GLY A 110 2.63 4.52 -27.41
CA GLY A 110 3.67 3.51 -27.15
C GLY A 110 4.56 3.87 -25.95
N HIS A 111 5.04 5.11 -25.88
CA HIS A 111 5.87 5.60 -24.77
C HIS A 111 5.06 5.69 -23.46
N ARG A 112 3.79 6.10 -23.54
CA ARG A 112 2.90 6.15 -22.39
C ARG A 112 2.56 4.78 -21.79
N ALA A 113 2.41 3.78 -22.66
CA ALA A 113 2.15 2.42 -22.23
C ALA A 113 3.35 1.75 -21.53
N ASN A 114 4.58 2.21 -21.77
CA ASN A 114 5.78 1.51 -21.31
C ASN A 114 6.85 2.48 -20.75
N PRO A 115 6.91 2.68 -19.43
CA PRO A 115 7.92 3.54 -18.81
C PRO A 115 9.33 2.97 -18.95
N PHE A 116 9.49 1.66 -19.10
CA PHE A 116 10.80 1.04 -19.30
C PHE A 116 11.40 1.39 -20.66
N LEU A 117 10.56 1.57 -21.68
CA LEU A 117 10.96 2.07 -22.99
C LEU A 117 11.20 3.58 -22.95
N THR A 118 10.27 4.35 -22.38
CA THR A 118 10.35 5.82 -22.32
C THR A 118 11.58 6.30 -21.57
N PHE A 119 11.93 5.64 -20.46
CA PHE A 119 13.03 6.04 -19.60
C PHE A 119 14.21 5.07 -19.66
N GLU A 120 14.35 4.33 -20.76
CA GLU A 120 15.41 3.32 -20.96
C GLU A 120 16.80 3.92 -20.73
N ALA A 121 17.04 5.14 -21.22
CA ALA A 121 18.31 5.83 -21.07
C ALA A 121 18.67 6.15 -19.61
N ILE A 122 17.69 6.29 -18.70
CA ILE A 122 17.97 6.48 -17.28
C ILE A 122 18.36 5.12 -16.67
N PRO A 123 19.53 5.01 -16.00
CA PRO A 123 19.94 3.76 -15.37
C PRO A 123 18.84 3.16 -14.49
N ALA A 124 18.45 1.92 -14.77
CA ALA A 124 17.36 1.23 -14.07
C ALA A 124 17.59 1.18 -12.56
N ALA A 125 18.84 0.96 -12.13
CA ALA A 125 19.23 0.95 -10.72
C ALA A 125 18.93 2.30 -10.03
N ALA A 126 19.15 3.42 -10.72
CA ALA A 126 18.88 4.75 -10.17
C ALA A 126 17.38 5.00 -10.00
N ARG A 127 16.57 4.59 -11.00
CA ARG A 127 15.10 4.67 -10.94
C ARG A 127 14.56 3.83 -9.80
N TYR A 128 14.99 2.56 -9.72
CA TYR A 128 14.54 1.67 -8.66
C TYR A 128 14.94 2.15 -7.28
N GLN A 129 16.20 2.56 -7.09
CA GLN A 129 16.67 3.04 -5.80
C GLN A 129 15.94 4.31 -5.36
N PHE A 130 15.58 5.22 -6.27
CA PHE A 130 14.73 6.36 -5.93
C PHE A 130 13.36 5.92 -5.44
N MET A 131 12.76 4.91 -6.09
CA MET A 131 11.48 4.36 -5.66
C MET A 131 11.57 3.69 -4.29
N LEU A 132 12.61 2.88 -4.05
CA LEU A 132 12.87 2.22 -2.77
C LEU A 132 13.09 3.23 -1.63
N ASP A 133 13.92 4.26 -1.87
CA ASP A 133 14.19 5.32 -0.89
C ASP A 133 12.90 6.02 -0.41
N ASN A 134 11.82 5.92 -1.19
CA ASN A 134 10.52 6.55 -0.95
C ASN A 134 9.34 5.56 -1.08
N ALA A 135 9.54 4.27 -0.79
CA ALA A 135 8.58 3.24 -1.19
C ALA A 135 7.18 3.44 -0.57
N GLU A 136 7.09 3.97 0.66
CA GLU A 136 5.81 4.30 1.27
C GLU A 136 5.01 5.31 0.42
N TYR A 137 5.66 6.35 -0.11
CA TYR A 137 5.01 7.34 -0.97
C TYR A 137 4.42 6.66 -2.21
N PHE A 138 5.22 5.83 -2.89
CA PHE A 138 4.77 5.13 -4.10
C PHE A 138 3.62 4.16 -3.82
N VAL A 139 3.72 3.34 -2.77
CA VAL A 139 2.64 2.43 -2.39
C VAL A 139 1.38 3.20 -1.97
N ARG A 140 1.51 4.30 -1.22
CA ARG A 140 0.38 5.17 -0.88
C ARG A 140 -0.31 5.74 -2.12
N THR A 141 0.42 6.10 -3.18
CA THR A 141 -0.22 6.68 -4.38
C THR A 141 -1.20 5.73 -5.04
N PHE A 142 -0.90 4.43 -5.09
CA PHE A 142 -1.80 3.47 -5.71
C PHE A 142 -2.74 2.76 -4.75
N ILE A 143 -2.54 2.86 -3.43
CA ILE A 143 -3.47 2.34 -2.40
C ILE A 143 -4.45 3.41 -1.89
N ARG A 144 -4.00 4.66 -1.75
CA ARG A 144 -4.81 5.79 -1.27
C ARG A 144 -5.25 6.72 -2.39
N GLY A 145 -4.59 6.72 -3.54
CA GLY A 145 -4.90 7.63 -4.65
C GLY A 145 -6.23 7.37 -5.36
N PRO A 146 -6.49 8.12 -6.44
CA PRO A 146 -7.80 8.18 -7.08
C PRO A 146 -8.35 6.85 -7.60
N VAL A 147 -7.46 5.90 -7.93
CA VAL A 147 -7.85 4.56 -8.40
C VAL A 147 -8.54 3.73 -7.33
N CYS A 148 -8.17 3.91 -6.06
CA CYS A 148 -8.72 3.17 -4.92
C CYS A 148 -9.86 3.95 -4.27
N ARG A 149 -10.89 4.23 -5.07
CA ARG A 149 -12.16 4.82 -4.61
C ARG A 149 -13.31 3.86 -4.90
N GLY A 150 -13.94 3.36 -3.83
CA GLY A 150 -15.10 2.48 -3.91
C GLY A 150 -14.73 1.00 -3.94
N GLN A 151 -15.69 0.15 -3.58
CA GLN A 151 -15.53 -1.28 -3.33
C GLN A 151 -14.90 -2.05 -4.51
N ILE A 152 -15.33 -1.79 -5.75
CA ILE A 152 -14.80 -2.49 -6.94
C ILE A 152 -13.28 -2.32 -7.08
N ALA A 153 -12.72 -1.21 -6.60
CA ALA A 153 -11.29 -0.96 -6.65
C ALA A 153 -10.51 -1.65 -5.52
N THR A 154 -11.16 -1.96 -4.40
CA THR A 154 -10.53 -2.54 -3.21
C THR A 154 -10.79 -4.05 -3.08
N ASP A 155 -11.80 -4.61 -3.72
CA ASP A 155 -12.13 -6.05 -3.72
C ASP A 155 -11.02 -6.98 -4.27
N VAL A 156 -9.99 -6.37 -4.86
CA VAL A 156 -8.82 -7.02 -5.45
C VAL A 156 -7.60 -7.06 -4.53
N ILE A 157 -7.71 -6.55 -3.29
CA ILE A 157 -6.68 -6.69 -2.27
C ILE A 157 -7.25 -7.32 -1.01
N ARG A 158 -6.39 -7.96 -0.21
CA ARG A 158 -6.77 -8.49 1.11
C ARG A 158 -6.80 -7.37 2.14
N ASP A 159 -7.57 -7.57 3.20
CA ASP A 159 -7.78 -6.58 4.26
C ASP A 159 -6.51 -6.29 5.07
N GLN A 160 -5.56 -7.23 5.11
CA GLN A 160 -4.23 -7.01 5.67
C GLN A 160 -3.18 -7.78 4.86
N PHE A 161 -2.11 -7.11 4.47
CA PHE A 161 -0.91 -7.73 3.90
C PHE A 161 0.33 -6.88 4.14
N TRP A 162 1.50 -7.54 4.14
CA TRP A 162 2.79 -6.87 4.21
C TRP A 162 3.38 -6.71 2.81
N VAL A 163 4.06 -5.59 2.61
CA VAL A 163 4.77 -5.27 1.38
C VAL A 163 6.26 -5.20 1.66
N LEU A 164 7.02 -5.98 0.91
CA LEU A 164 8.46 -6.09 0.92
C LEU A 164 9.00 -5.75 -0.47
N PHE A 165 10.29 -5.46 -0.54
CA PHE A 165 10.96 -5.09 -1.80
C PHE A 165 12.19 -5.95 -2.02
N GLN A 166 12.44 -6.31 -3.28
CA GLN A 166 13.62 -7.06 -3.67
C GLN A 166 14.83 -6.12 -3.75
N ASP A 167 15.96 -6.56 -3.22
CA ASP A 167 17.20 -5.77 -3.28
C ASP A 167 17.68 -5.61 -4.74
N PRO A 168 18.05 -4.39 -5.18
CA PRO A 168 18.48 -4.14 -6.56
C PRO A 168 19.66 -5.00 -7.02
N ALA A 169 20.55 -5.42 -6.11
CA ALA A 169 21.68 -6.28 -6.44
C ALA A 169 21.28 -7.73 -6.76
N HIS A 170 20.03 -8.09 -6.44
CA HIS A 170 19.45 -9.40 -6.72
C HIS A 170 18.30 -9.33 -7.72
N ASP A 171 17.99 -8.15 -8.28
CA ASP A 171 16.99 -7.98 -9.33
C ASP A 171 17.61 -8.21 -10.70
N HIS A 172 17.14 -9.24 -11.40
CA HIS A 172 17.69 -9.62 -12.71
C HIS A 172 17.46 -8.53 -13.77
N TYR A 173 16.38 -7.75 -13.67
CA TYR A 173 16.13 -6.61 -14.54
C TYR A 173 17.18 -5.51 -14.38
N ILE A 174 17.72 -5.35 -13.16
CA ILE A 174 18.79 -4.40 -12.88
C ILE A 174 20.14 -4.97 -13.31
N THR A 175 20.44 -6.20 -12.92
CA THR A 175 21.78 -6.80 -12.98
C THR A 175 22.15 -7.39 -14.35
N ASP A 176 21.18 -7.70 -15.21
CA ASP A 176 21.43 -8.33 -16.51
C ASP A 176 20.77 -7.54 -17.66
N ALA A 177 21.62 -6.98 -18.52
CA ALA A 177 21.19 -6.19 -19.67
C ALA A 177 20.47 -7.02 -20.74
N THR A 178 20.84 -8.30 -20.88
CA THR A 178 20.23 -9.22 -21.86
C THR A 178 18.82 -9.58 -21.42
N TYR A 179 18.65 -9.96 -20.14
CA TYR A 179 17.32 -10.20 -19.57
C TYR A 179 16.45 -8.95 -19.69
N ARG A 180 16.98 -7.77 -19.32
CA ARG A 180 16.28 -6.49 -19.44
C ARG A 180 15.81 -6.21 -20.87
N GLY A 181 16.66 -6.44 -21.87
CA GLY A 181 16.33 -6.24 -23.28
C GLY A 181 15.17 -7.12 -23.77
N HIS A 182 15.10 -8.38 -23.30
CA HIS A 182 13.98 -9.29 -23.60
C HIS A 182 12.71 -8.98 -22.79
N ALA A 183 12.87 -8.52 -21.54
CA ALA A 183 11.75 -8.21 -20.67
C ALA A 183 11.03 -6.92 -21.10
N MET A 184 11.76 -5.86 -21.46
CA MET A 184 11.22 -4.53 -21.71
C MET A 184 10.02 -4.49 -22.69
N PRO A 185 10.03 -5.19 -23.85
CA PRO A 185 8.88 -5.21 -24.77
C PRO A 185 7.61 -5.85 -24.18
N LEU A 186 7.76 -6.74 -23.19
CA LEU A 186 6.66 -7.47 -22.54
C LEU A 186 6.03 -6.68 -21.38
N LEU A 187 6.67 -5.60 -20.92
CA LEU A 187 6.26 -4.81 -19.76
C LEU A 187 5.25 -3.69 -20.08
N ALA A 188 4.82 -3.56 -21.34
CA ALA A 188 3.82 -2.57 -21.73
C ALA A 188 2.46 -2.81 -21.03
N MET A 189 1.82 -1.73 -20.62
CA MET A 189 0.58 -1.72 -19.84
C MET A 189 -0.66 -1.34 -20.67
N PRO A 190 -1.87 -1.80 -20.28
CA PRO A 190 -3.15 -1.36 -20.83
C PRO A 190 -3.54 0.07 -20.45
N GLY A 191 -4.67 0.55 -20.99
CA GLY A 191 -5.24 1.86 -20.63
C GLY A 191 -4.84 3.04 -21.53
N GLN A 192 -4.27 2.75 -22.72
CA GLN A 192 -4.04 3.76 -23.77
C GLN A 192 -5.13 3.75 -24.86
N ASN A 193 -5.97 2.70 -24.90
CA ASN A 193 -7.11 2.60 -25.81
C ASN A 193 -8.41 2.33 -25.03
N ASP A 194 -9.34 3.29 -25.10
CA ASP A 194 -10.57 3.31 -24.31
C ASP A 194 -11.77 2.69 -25.06
N ASP A 195 -11.56 2.13 -26.26
CA ASP A 195 -12.62 1.56 -27.09
C ASP A 195 -13.34 0.38 -26.42
N VAL A 196 -14.64 0.54 -26.17
CA VAL A 196 -15.47 -0.38 -25.38
C VAL A 196 -15.56 -1.79 -26.00
N GLY A 197 -15.53 -1.91 -27.33
CA GLY A 197 -15.57 -3.20 -28.03
C GLY A 197 -14.27 -4.01 -27.94
N SER A 198 -13.19 -3.40 -27.47
CA SER A 198 -11.84 -4.01 -27.46
C SER A 198 -11.42 -4.59 -26.10
N VAL A 199 -12.23 -4.45 -25.04
CA VAL A 199 -11.88 -4.84 -23.67
C VAL A 199 -11.43 -6.29 -23.56
N LEU A 200 -12.18 -7.23 -24.14
CA LEU A 200 -11.87 -8.66 -24.05
C LEU A 200 -10.60 -9.03 -24.86
N SER A 201 -10.48 -8.52 -26.09
CA SER A 201 -9.30 -8.78 -26.93
C SER A 201 -8.03 -8.13 -26.37
N LEU A 202 -8.14 -6.91 -25.82
CA LEU A 202 -7.04 -6.24 -25.14
C LEU A 202 -6.64 -7.03 -23.89
N TRP A 203 -7.60 -7.42 -23.05
CA TRP A 203 -7.33 -8.22 -21.85
C TRP A 203 -6.60 -9.53 -22.19
N LEU A 204 -7.05 -10.29 -23.18
CA LEU A 204 -6.36 -11.51 -23.65
C LEU A 204 -4.93 -11.20 -24.08
N SER A 205 -4.72 -10.16 -24.90
CA SER A 205 -3.38 -9.79 -25.37
C SER A 205 -2.43 -9.37 -24.25
N TYR A 206 -2.91 -8.63 -23.25
CA TYR A 206 -2.10 -8.19 -22.11
C TYR A 206 -1.83 -9.33 -21.13
N ARG A 207 -2.81 -10.23 -20.94
CA ARG A 207 -2.63 -11.47 -20.18
C ARG A 207 -1.54 -12.34 -20.81
N ASP A 208 -1.59 -12.56 -22.13
CA ASP A 208 -0.62 -13.39 -22.83
C ASP A 208 0.79 -12.77 -22.80
N ARG A 209 0.92 -11.45 -22.97
CA ARG A 209 2.21 -10.73 -22.81
C ARG A 209 2.74 -10.80 -21.38
N ARG A 210 1.88 -10.61 -20.38
CA ARG A 210 2.25 -10.76 -18.97
C ARG A 210 2.76 -12.17 -18.71
N ASN A 211 2.06 -13.16 -19.23
CA ASN A 211 2.41 -14.57 -19.05
C ASN A 211 3.75 -14.91 -19.72
N GLN A 212 4.03 -14.40 -20.93
CA GLN A 212 5.36 -14.50 -21.54
C GLN A 212 6.45 -13.83 -20.68
N TYR A 213 6.14 -12.71 -20.03
CA TYR A 213 7.06 -12.07 -19.10
C TYR A 213 7.30 -12.94 -17.85
N GLU A 214 6.25 -13.53 -17.27
CA GLU A 214 6.41 -14.43 -16.12
C GLU A 214 7.20 -15.70 -16.47
N ASP A 215 7.02 -16.27 -17.67
CA ASP A 215 7.83 -17.39 -18.15
C ASP A 215 9.31 -17.00 -18.27
N LEU A 216 9.60 -15.90 -18.95
CA LEU A 216 10.95 -15.35 -19.06
C LEU A 216 11.54 -15.12 -17.66
N ARG A 217 10.76 -14.54 -16.76
CA ARG A 217 11.18 -14.26 -15.38
C ARG A 217 11.46 -15.56 -14.62
N ARG A 218 10.53 -16.51 -14.60
CA ARG A 218 10.67 -17.82 -13.94
C ARG A 218 11.96 -18.51 -14.39
N ASP A 219 12.13 -18.68 -15.69
CA ASP A 219 13.27 -19.41 -16.27
C ASP A 219 14.61 -18.70 -16.01
N SER A 220 14.60 -17.38 -15.91
CA SER A 220 15.79 -16.57 -15.65
C SER A 220 16.18 -16.63 -14.17
N TYR A 221 15.21 -16.49 -13.28
CA TYR A 221 15.43 -16.56 -11.83
C TYR A 221 15.73 -17.98 -11.34
N ALA A 222 15.26 -19.02 -12.03
CA ALA A 222 15.62 -20.40 -11.72
C ALA A 222 17.11 -20.70 -11.90
N LYS A 223 17.82 -19.89 -12.69
CA LYS A 223 19.28 -19.98 -12.91
C LYS A 223 20.08 -19.14 -11.92
N MET A 224 19.43 -18.33 -11.09
CA MET A 224 20.09 -17.52 -10.08
C MET A 224 20.37 -18.35 -8.81
N PRO A 225 21.32 -17.90 -7.96
CA PRO A 225 21.47 -18.48 -6.64
C PRO A 225 20.15 -18.47 -5.86
N ALA A 226 19.93 -19.52 -5.07
CA ALA A 226 18.76 -19.67 -4.21
C ALA A 226 18.53 -18.39 -3.37
N PRO A 227 17.32 -17.81 -3.36
CA PRO A 227 17.10 -16.53 -2.71
C PRO A 227 17.25 -16.67 -1.20
N GLY A 228 18.12 -15.86 -0.61
CA GLY A 228 18.33 -15.75 0.83
C GLY A 228 17.85 -14.40 1.35
N TRP A 229 18.05 -14.14 2.64
CA TRP A 229 17.61 -12.87 3.22
C TRP A 229 18.25 -11.61 2.60
N SER A 230 19.41 -11.71 1.97
CA SER A 230 20.06 -10.61 1.25
C SER A 230 19.29 -10.17 0.00
N THR A 231 18.36 -10.99 -0.49
CA THR A 231 17.50 -10.60 -1.62
C THR A 231 16.40 -9.64 -1.22
N LEU A 232 16.18 -9.40 0.09
CA LEU A 232 15.22 -8.42 0.58
C LEU A 232 15.93 -7.09 0.81
N TRP A 233 15.38 -6.03 0.23
CA TRP A 233 15.89 -4.68 0.42
C TRP A 233 15.63 -4.21 1.85
N ALA A 234 16.65 -3.62 2.47
CA ALA A 234 16.63 -3.17 3.87
C ALA A 234 17.30 -1.81 4.04
N GLY A 235 17.23 -0.94 3.03
CA GLY A 235 18.05 0.28 2.96
C GLY A 235 17.60 1.42 3.87
N ASN A 236 16.30 1.55 4.16
CA ASN A 236 15.75 2.53 5.11
C ASN A 236 14.37 2.09 5.65
N ASP A 237 13.72 2.95 6.43
CA ASP A 237 12.41 2.70 7.07
C ASP A 237 11.21 2.50 6.10
N ASN A 238 11.42 2.62 4.78
CA ASN A 238 10.43 2.26 3.75
C ASN A 238 10.50 0.78 3.35
N ALA A 239 11.45 0.01 3.86
CA ALA A 239 11.68 -1.39 3.45
C ALA A 239 10.52 -2.33 3.81
N LEU A 240 9.76 -1.98 4.84
CA LEU A 240 8.68 -2.79 5.40
C LEU A 240 7.45 -1.92 5.45
N LEU A 241 6.37 -2.33 4.78
CA LEU A 241 5.09 -1.62 4.84
C LEU A 241 3.97 -2.59 5.17
N THR A 242 2.93 -2.07 5.80
CA THR A 242 1.65 -2.76 6.00
C THR A 242 0.55 -2.01 5.29
N VAL A 243 -0.27 -2.75 4.55
CA VAL A 243 -1.49 -2.23 3.93
C VAL A 243 -2.69 -2.79 4.66
N PHE A 244 -3.63 -1.91 5.00
CA PHE A 244 -4.96 -2.29 5.49
C PHE A 244 -6.02 -1.84 4.48
N ARG A 245 -6.99 -2.71 4.19
CA ARG A 245 -8.22 -2.34 3.49
C ARG A 245 -9.36 -2.30 4.50
N HIS A 246 -10.11 -1.20 4.48
CA HIS A 246 -11.31 -0.96 5.29
C HIS A 246 -12.51 -0.95 4.35
N PHE A 247 -12.84 -2.13 3.80
CA PHE A 247 -13.85 -2.34 2.76
C PHE A 247 -13.65 -1.54 1.47
N ASP A 248 -14.05 -0.27 1.41
CA ASP A 248 -14.03 0.60 0.22
C ASP A 248 -12.95 1.70 0.28
N SER A 249 -12.07 1.62 1.27
CA SER A 249 -10.89 2.46 1.45
C SER A 249 -9.70 1.64 1.94
N ALA A 250 -8.50 2.23 1.97
CA ALA A 250 -7.30 1.56 2.41
C ALA A 250 -6.27 2.55 2.96
N SER A 251 -5.33 2.06 3.76
CA SER A 251 -4.20 2.80 4.32
C SER A 251 -2.89 2.03 4.15
N VAL A 252 -1.78 2.76 4.19
CA VAL A 252 -0.42 2.22 4.08
C VAL A 252 0.40 2.85 5.19
N ASN A 253 1.09 2.01 5.95
CA ASN A 253 1.91 2.43 7.08
C ASN A 253 3.28 1.75 7.01
N LYS A 254 4.32 2.46 7.46
CA LYS A 254 5.65 1.86 7.64
C LYS A 254 5.65 0.83 8.76
N GLY A 255 6.48 -0.19 8.59
CA GLY A 255 6.65 -1.31 9.50
C GLY A 255 5.64 -2.44 9.30
N LEU A 256 5.80 -3.47 10.13
CA LEU A 256 5.01 -4.71 10.10
C LEU A 256 3.95 -4.67 11.21
N ILE A 257 2.73 -4.27 10.87
CA ILE A 257 1.60 -4.08 11.80
C ILE A 257 0.59 -5.22 11.64
N GLY A 258 -0.11 -5.58 12.73
CA GLY A 258 -1.15 -6.61 12.78
C GLY A 258 -0.60 -8.01 13.05
N ASP A 259 -1.43 -9.06 12.93
CA ASP A 259 -0.94 -10.44 13.00
C ASP A 259 -0.07 -10.78 11.76
N VAL A 260 0.50 -11.97 11.67
CA VAL A 260 1.11 -12.47 10.43
C VAL A 260 0.00 -12.55 9.36
N PRO A 261 0.06 -11.74 8.28
CA PRO A 261 -1.01 -11.69 7.31
C PRO A 261 -1.05 -12.98 6.49
N HIS A 262 -2.23 -13.25 5.91
CA HIS A 262 -2.43 -14.39 5.01
C HIS A 262 -1.64 -14.24 3.70
N SER A 263 -1.44 -13.00 3.21
CA SER A 263 -0.65 -12.71 2.01
C SER A 263 0.49 -11.73 2.30
N MET A 264 1.59 -11.90 1.56
CA MET A 264 2.72 -10.97 1.53
C MET A 264 3.10 -10.69 0.08
N TRP A 265 3.45 -9.44 -0.19
CA TRP A 265 3.82 -8.98 -1.53
C TRP A 265 5.31 -8.67 -1.58
N LEU A 266 6.02 -9.20 -2.59
CA LEU A 266 7.40 -8.86 -2.88
C LEU A 266 7.49 -8.13 -4.22
N PHE A 267 7.74 -6.82 -4.16
CA PHE A 267 7.97 -6.02 -5.37
C PHE A 267 9.43 -6.08 -5.80
N ASP A 268 9.66 -6.46 -7.06
CA ASP A 268 10.88 -6.14 -7.78
C ASP A 268 10.69 -4.83 -8.59
N PHE A 269 11.73 -4.37 -9.28
CA PHE A 269 11.67 -3.09 -9.97
C PHE A 269 10.58 -3.04 -11.04
N PRO A 270 10.49 -3.99 -11.99
CA PRO A 270 9.45 -3.96 -13.01
C PRO A 270 8.05 -3.95 -12.41
N LEU A 271 7.82 -4.72 -11.35
CA LEU A 271 6.50 -4.80 -10.74
C LEU A 271 6.13 -3.50 -10.02
N LEU A 272 7.05 -2.88 -9.27
CA LEU A 272 6.78 -1.62 -8.56
C LEU A 272 6.46 -0.48 -9.53
N GLU A 273 7.29 -0.27 -10.55
CA GLU A 273 7.10 0.83 -11.50
C GLU A 273 5.85 0.61 -12.37
N ARG A 274 5.56 -0.63 -12.81
CA ARG A 274 4.30 -0.93 -13.51
C ARG A 274 3.07 -0.66 -12.66
N THR A 275 3.11 -1.05 -11.39
CA THR A 275 2.00 -0.79 -10.47
C THR A 275 1.75 0.70 -10.37
N TYR A 276 2.81 1.48 -10.16
CA TYR A 276 2.70 2.94 -10.08
C TYR A 276 2.13 3.55 -11.37
N TYR A 277 2.66 3.17 -12.54
CA TYR A 277 2.15 3.72 -13.80
C TYR A 277 0.72 3.32 -14.08
N GLN A 278 0.36 2.04 -13.90
CA GLN A 278 -0.99 1.55 -14.16
C GLN A 278 -2.03 2.26 -13.29
N LEU A 279 -1.70 2.51 -12.02
CA LEU A 279 -2.64 2.91 -10.99
C LEU A 279 -2.60 4.40 -10.64
N ALA A 280 -1.52 5.11 -10.99
CA ALA A 280 -1.39 6.54 -10.77
C ALA A 280 -1.26 7.30 -12.10
N VAL A 281 -0.18 7.09 -12.85
CA VAL A 281 0.14 7.91 -14.04
C VAL A 281 -0.88 7.74 -15.16
N ASN A 282 -1.14 6.50 -15.56
CA ASN A 282 -2.06 6.15 -16.64
C ASN A 282 -3.51 6.04 -16.18
N PHE A 283 -3.76 6.11 -14.87
CA PHE A 283 -5.12 6.03 -14.36
C PHE A 283 -5.89 7.32 -14.69
N ASP A 284 -7.14 7.14 -15.08
CA ASP A 284 -7.97 8.20 -15.60
C ASP A 284 -9.27 8.24 -14.83
N VAL A 285 -9.38 9.21 -13.94
CA VAL A 285 -10.56 9.37 -13.06
C VAL A 285 -11.82 9.66 -13.88
N TYR A 286 -11.69 10.29 -15.04
CA TYR A 286 -12.79 10.57 -15.96
C TYR A 286 -12.93 9.48 -17.05
N GLY A 287 -12.08 8.44 -16.99
CA GLY A 287 -12.06 7.34 -17.95
C GLY A 287 -13.38 6.60 -17.97
N ASN A 288 -13.75 6.05 -19.13
CA ASN A 288 -14.98 5.29 -19.26
C ASN A 288 -14.91 3.94 -18.50
N VAL A 289 -16.02 3.20 -18.49
CA VAL A 289 -16.10 1.89 -17.81
C VAL A 289 -15.06 0.90 -18.34
N SER A 290 -14.72 0.97 -19.64
CA SER A 290 -13.68 0.13 -20.26
C SER A 290 -12.30 0.39 -19.63
N HIS A 291 -11.88 1.65 -19.50
CA HIS A 291 -10.62 2.01 -18.85
C HIS A 291 -10.55 1.55 -17.40
N GLN A 292 -11.65 1.76 -16.66
CA GLN A 292 -11.79 1.38 -15.27
C GLN A 292 -11.72 -0.15 -15.10
N ALA A 293 -12.31 -0.92 -16.02
CA ALA A 293 -12.24 -2.38 -16.02
C ALA A 293 -10.84 -2.88 -16.40
N GLN A 294 -10.23 -2.35 -17.46
CA GLN A 294 -8.89 -2.74 -17.91
C GLN A 294 -7.84 -2.53 -16.80
N THR A 295 -7.86 -1.38 -16.14
CA THR A 295 -6.96 -1.07 -15.02
C THR A 295 -7.07 -2.12 -13.91
N ARG A 296 -8.30 -2.48 -13.53
CA ARG A 296 -8.53 -3.40 -12.41
C ARG A 296 -8.22 -4.85 -12.76
N LEU A 297 -8.53 -5.29 -13.98
CA LEU A 297 -8.14 -6.61 -14.48
C LEU A 297 -6.62 -6.76 -14.56
N TYR A 298 -5.90 -5.69 -14.93
CA TYR A 298 -4.45 -5.73 -14.97
C TYR A 298 -3.84 -5.67 -13.56
N PHE A 299 -4.45 -4.94 -12.63
CA PHE A 299 -4.00 -4.93 -11.25
C PHE A 299 -4.08 -6.31 -10.58
N ASP A 300 -5.11 -7.10 -10.89
CA ASP A 300 -5.20 -8.49 -10.45
C ASP A 300 -3.96 -9.32 -10.88
N LEU A 301 -3.47 -9.11 -12.11
CA LEU A 301 -2.24 -9.74 -12.60
C LEU A 301 -0.99 -9.25 -11.83
N ILE A 302 -0.94 -7.95 -11.51
CA ILE A 302 0.16 -7.35 -10.74
C ILE A 302 0.21 -7.90 -9.32
N ARG A 303 -0.94 -7.96 -8.62
CA ARG A 303 -1.02 -8.57 -7.29
C ARG A 303 -0.48 -9.99 -7.34
N ASN A 304 -0.98 -10.80 -8.28
CA ASN A 304 -0.54 -12.17 -8.44
C ASN A 304 0.98 -12.26 -8.64
N GLY A 305 1.58 -11.37 -9.44
CA GLY A 305 3.03 -11.28 -9.59
C GLY A 305 3.76 -11.02 -8.26
N ALA A 306 3.25 -10.14 -7.40
CA ALA A 306 3.87 -9.82 -6.11
C ALA A 306 3.81 -10.99 -5.12
N GLU A 307 2.69 -11.74 -5.14
CA GLU A 307 2.49 -12.93 -4.32
C GLU A 307 3.39 -14.09 -4.79
N ILE A 308 3.49 -14.31 -6.10
CA ILE A 308 4.40 -15.31 -6.70
C ILE A 308 5.87 -14.98 -6.39
N ASN A 309 6.24 -13.69 -6.46
CA ASN A 309 7.58 -13.26 -6.09
C ASN A 309 7.92 -13.63 -4.66
N PHE A 310 6.97 -13.46 -3.73
CA PHE A 310 7.15 -13.85 -2.34
C PHE A 310 7.31 -15.36 -2.18
N LEU A 311 6.55 -16.18 -2.91
CA LEU A 311 6.62 -17.65 -2.83
C LEU A 311 8.00 -18.21 -3.17
N ARG A 312 8.83 -17.50 -3.96
CA ARG A 312 10.23 -17.90 -4.21
C ARG A 312 11.08 -17.97 -2.95
N LEU A 313 10.70 -17.24 -1.89
CA LEU A 313 11.36 -17.30 -0.58
C LEU A 313 10.95 -18.52 0.24
N MET A 314 9.85 -19.19 -0.13
CA MET A 314 9.27 -20.33 0.58
C MET A 314 9.87 -21.66 0.08
N PRO A 315 9.76 -22.76 0.88
CA PRO A 315 10.15 -24.10 0.45
C PRO A 315 9.44 -24.49 -0.85
N ALA A 316 10.20 -24.99 -1.82
CA ALA A 316 9.75 -25.25 -3.19
C ALA A 316 8.51 -26.16 -3.22
N ASP A 317 8.57 -27.26 -2.45
CA ASP A 317 7.53 -28.28 -2.31
C ASP A 317 6.22 -27.79 -1.68
N GLN A 318 6.20 -26.58 -1.11
CA GLN A 318 5.01 -26.00 -0.47
C GLN A 318 4.37 -24.87 -1.27
N ARG A 319 5.04 -24.35 -2.30
CA ARG A 319 4.60 -23.14 -3.01
C ARG A 319 3.22 -23.31 -3.66
N ASP A 320 2.96 -24.46 -4.26
CA ASP A 320 1.66 -24.78 -4.86
C ASP A 320 0.53 -24.83 -3.83
N GLY A 321 0.79 -25.44 -2.67
CA GLY A 321 -0.17 -25.49 -1.58
C GLY A 321 -0.48 -24.10 -1.02
N MET A 322 0.55 -23.28 -0.84
CA MET A 322 0.43 -21.90 -0.37
C MET A 322 -0.32 -21.02 -1.38
N LEU A 323 0.00 -21.14 -2.67
CA LEU A 323 -0.70 -20.39 -3.71
C LEU A 323 -2.16 -20.85 -3.83
N GLY A 324 -2.42 -22.15 -3.77
CA GLY A 324 -3.77 -22.71 -3.77
C GLY A 324 -4.62 -22.27 -2.58
N ASP A 325 -4.00 -21.98 -1.44
CA ASP A 325 -4.67 -21.42 -0.25
C ASP A 325 -4.98 -19.92 -0.39
N LEU A 326 -4.19 -19.17 -1.16
CA LEU A 326 -4.49 -17.78 -1.51
C LEU A 326 -5.67 -17.67 -2.51
N TYR A 327 -5.95 -18.73 -3.26
CA TYR A 327 -6.91 -18.75 -4.35
C TYR A 327 -7.86 -19.96 -4.26
N GLN A 328 -8.67 -20.04 -3.21
CA GLN A 328 -9.59 -21.16 -3.01
C GLN A 328 -10.81 -21.09 -3.96
N ASP A 329 -11.50 -22.22 -4.14
CA ASP A 329 -12.73 -22.39 -4.94
C ASP A 329 -12.62 -21.84 -6.38
N GLY A 330 -13.50 -20.91 -6.77
CA GLY A 330 -13.47 -20.26 -8.08
C GLY A 330 -12.15 -19.53 -8.38
N GLY A 331 -11.38 -19.18 -7.34
CA GLY A 331 -10.02 -18.67 -7.49
C GLY A 331 -9.09 -19.65 -8.22
N LYS A 332 -9.20 -20.96 -7.96
CA LYS A 332 -8.41 -21.99 -8.65
C LYS A 332 -8.71 -22.06 -10.13
N PHE A 333 -9.98 -21.89 -10.51
CA PHE A 333 -10.37 -21.83 -11.91
C PHE A 333 -9.79 -20.61 -12.61
N LYS A 334 -9.84 -19.44 -11.96
CA LYS A 334 -9.22 -18.23 -12.49
C LYS A 334 -7.70 -18.38 -12.60
N MET A 335 -7.04 -18.95 -11.59
CA MET A 335 -5.61 -19.25 -11.67
C MET A 335 -5.28 -20.13 -12.88
N TRP A 336 -6.02 -21.21 -13.07
CA TRP A 336 -5.83 -22.14 -14.18
C TRP A 336 -6.02 -21.47 -15.56
N LEU A 337 -6.96 -20.51 -15.66
CA LEU A 337 -7.23 -19.79 -16.92
C LEU A 337 -6.26 -18.65 -17.21
N ASP A 338 -5.83 -17.93 -16.17
CA ASP A 338 -5.26 -16.60 -16.34
C ASP A 338 -3.79 -16.49 -15.95
N TYR A 339 -3.28 -17.36 -15.09
CA TYR A 339 -1.94 -17.24 -14.51
C TYR A 339 -0.99 -18.34 -15.00
N GLN A 340 0.28 -17.98 -15.18
CA GLN A 340 1.33 -18.94 -15.47
C GLN A 340 1.64 -19.84 -14.28
N SER A 341 2.22 -21.01 -14.57
CA SER A 341 2.76 -21.89 -13.54
C SER A 341 3.91 -21.23 -12.81
N ILE A 342 3.96 -21.43 -11.49
CA ILE A 342 5.04 -20.97 -10.65
C ILE A 342 6.25 -21.90 -10.76
N ASP A 343 7.39 -21.43 -10.26
CA ASP A 343 8.54 -22.27 -9.95
C ASP A 343 8.30 -22.94 -8.60
N ASP A 344 8.18 -24.26 -8.62
CA ASP A 344 7.95 -25.16 -7.48
C ASP A 344 9.11 -26.13 -7.24
N ASP A 345 10.23 -25.98 -7.99
CA ASP A 345 11.35 -26.90 -7.99
C ASP A 345 12.66 -26.28 -7.50
N THR A 346 12.87 -24.98 -7.67
CA THR A 346 14.13 -24.34 -7.28
C THR A 346 14.23 -24.13 -5.76
N PRO A 347 15.41 -24.38 -5.15
CA PRO A 347 15.55 -24.27 -3.70
C PRO A 347 15.48 -22.80 -3.23
N THR A 348 14.92 -22.60 -2.03
CA THR A 348 15.09 -21.35 -1.26
C THR A 348 16.37 -21.40 -0.43
N GLY A 349 17.06 -20.26 -0.30
CA GLY A 349 18.21 -20.08 0.59
C GLY A 349 17.81 -19.79 2.03
N ILE A 350 16.51 -19.59 2.30
CA ILE A 350 15.98 -19.31 3.63
C ILE A 350 15.57 -20.62 4.31
N LYS A 351 16.21 -20.93 5.44
CA LYS A 351 15.84 -22.07 6.28
C LYS A 351 14.58 -21.74 7.08
N LEU A 352 13.48 -22.41 6.77
CA LEU A 352 12.17 -22.21 7.40
C LEU A 352 11.65 -23.51 8.01
N ASP A 353 10.77 -23.40 9.03
CA ASP A 353 10.00 -24.51 9.55
C ASP A 353 9.02 -25.00 8.48
N ALA A 354 9.18 -26.24 8.04
CA ALA A 354 8.34 -26.86 7.03
C ALA A 354 6.87 -27.00 7.44
N LYS A 355 6.52 -26.91 8.73
CA LYS A 355 5.11 -26.98 9.16
C LYS A 355 4.37 -25.66 9.04
N ALA A 356 5.10 -24.54 9.08
CA ALA A 356 4.53 -23.21 9.08
C ALA A 356 5.51 -22.19 8.48
N PRO A 357 5.94 -22.36 7.21
CA PRO A 357 7.06 -21.62 6.65
C PRO A 357 6.80 -20.11 6.59
N GLN A 358 5.59 -19.68 6.23
CA GLN A 358 5.22 -18.27 6.20
C GLN A 358 5.25 -17.62 7.59
N ARG A 359 4.76 -18.34 8.61
CA ARG A 359 4.76 -17.86 10.00
C ARG A 359 6.18 -17.75 10.53
N ASP A 360 7.01 -18.77 10.30
CA ASP A 360 8.42 -18.75 10.69
C ASP A 360 9.21 -17.66 9.94
N PHE A 361 8.96 -17.49 8.64
CA PHE A 361 9.51 -16.38 7.86
C PHE A 361 9.14 -15.04 8.48
N ALA A 362 7.86 -14.83 8.82
CA ALA A 362 7.37 -13.58 9.40
C ALA A 362 8.09 -13.22 10.71
N PHE A 363 8.23 -14.19 11.63
CA PHE A 363 8.92 -13.96 12.90
C PHE A 363 10.43 -13.72 12.70
N LYS A 364 11.09 -14.47 11.82
CA LYS A 364 12.49 -14.23 11.46
C LYS A 364 12.70 -12.88 10.78
N LEU A 365 11.76 -12.44 9.94
CA LEU A 365 11.79 -11.13 9.31
C LEU A 365 11.69 -10.03 10.37
N ILE A 366 10.75 -10.13 11.31
CA ILE A 366 10.59 -9.18 12.42
C ILE A 366 11.88 -9.10 13.25
N GLU A 367 12.45 -10.25 13.63
CA GLU A 367 13.70 -10.31 14.39
C GLU A 367 14.86 -9.66 13.64
N ARG A 368 15.03 -10.00 12.36
CA ARG A 368 16.12 -9.48 11.51
C ARG A 368 15.97 -8.00 11.17
N ALA A 369 14.74 -7.51 11.04
CA ALA A 369 14.47 -6.11 10.79
C ALA A 369 14.92 -5.25 11.97
N GLY A 370 14.77 -5.73 13.21
CA GLY A 370 15.17 -4.99 14.41
C GLY A 370 14.61 -3.56 14.39
N SER A 371 15.49 -2.56 14.49
CA SER A 371 15.12 -1.14 14.46
C SER A 371 14.65 -0.63 13.08
N LEU A 372 14.84 -1.40 12.00
CA LEU A 372 14.31 -1.05 10.67
C LEU A 372 12.79 -1.15 10.64
N ASN A 373 12.20 -2.01 11.47
CA ASN A 373 10.75 -2.06 11.63
C ASN A 373 10.28 -0.80 12.38
N ALA A 374 9.84 0.21 11.63
CA ALA A 374 9.37 1.49 12.16
C ALA A 374 8.15 1.38 13.09
N ALA A 375 7.44 0.25 13.06
CA ALA A 375 6.23 0.01 13.85
C ALA A 375 6.31 -1.32 14.62
N PRO A 376 7.01 -1.36 15.77
CA PRO A 376 6.94 -2.51 16.67
C PRO A 376 5.50 -2.72 17.18
N ASP A 377 5.00 -3.95 17.08
CA ASP A 377 3.61 -4.27 17.39
C ASP A 377 3.50 -5.47 18.36
N PRO A 378 3.61 -5.19 19.68
CA PRO A 378 3.42 -6.20 20.72
C PRO A 378 1.95 -6.48 21.02
N ILE A 379 1.00 -5.70 20.48
CA ILE A 379 -0.44 -5.87 20.75
C ILE A 379 -0.99 -7.00 19.91
N ASN A 380 -0.63 -7.06 18.62
CA ASN A 380 -1.21 -8.01 17.68
C ASN A 380 -0.45 -9.33 17.54
N ARG A 381 0.75 -9.46 18.13
CA ARG A 381 1.58 -10.66 18.04
C ARG A 381 2.17 -11.06 19.39
N CYS A 382 1.42 -10.83 20.46
CA CYS A 382 1.93 -11.09 21.80
C CYS A 382 2.11 -12.59 22.07
N THR A 383 3.33 -12.99 22.41
CA THR A 383 3.67 -14.36 22.83
C THR A 383 4.19 -14.44 24.27
N GLY A 384 4.33 -13.29 24.95
CA GLY A 384 4.92 -13.18 26.29
C GLY A 384 3.96 -12.58 27.32
N ALA A 385 4.50 -12.29 28.51
CA ALA A 385 3.72 -11.70 29.61
C ALA A 385 3.44 -10.20 29.44
N TYR A 386 4.15 -9.52 28.54
CA TYR A 386 4.08 -8.08 28.32
C TYR A 386 3.71 -7.78 26.86
N CYS A 387 2.46 -7.38 26.64
CA CYS A 387 1.84 -7.14 25.34
C CYS A 387 1.61 -5.64 25.10
N SER A 388 2.59 -4.81 25.45
CA SER A 388 2.52 -3.36 25.32
C SER A 388 3.82 -2.80 24.76
N ARG A 389 3.74 -1.66 24.08
CA ARG A 389 4.94 -0.96 23.59
C ARG A 389 5.81 -0.52 24.76
N ALA A 390 7.13 -0.50 24.52
CA ALA A 390 8.10 -0.01 25.50
C ALA A 390 7.91 1.49 25.76
N ASN A 391 8.34 1.96 26.94
CA ASN A 391 8.36 3.38 27.34
C ASN A 391 6.98 4.07 27.41
N LEU A 392 5.89 3.31 27.52
CA LEU A 392 4.57 3.86 27.81
C LEU A 392 4.39 4.09 29.32
N ASP A 393 3.59 5.10 29.67
CA ASP A 393 3.06 5.24 31.03
C ASP A 393 2.30 3.96 31.44
N SER A 394 2.41 3.58 32.71
CA SER A 394 1.80 2.36 33.26
C SER A 394 0.31 2.22 32.94
N THR A 395 -0.43 3.33 32.93
CA THR A 395 -1.86 3.38 32.62
C THR A 395 -2.15 2.87 31.22
N PHE A 396 -1.37 3.32 30.25
CA PHE A 396 -1.56 2.96 28.85
C PHE A 396 -0.90 1.63 28.48
N ALA A 397 0.21 1.27 29.14
CA ALA A 397 0.79 -0.06 29.01
C ALA A 397 -0.22 -1.14 29.44
N GLN A 398 -0.96 -0.91 30.54
CA GLN A 398 -2.05 -1.79 30.97
C GLN A 398 -3.22 -1.81 29.98
N ALA A 399 -3.55 -0.66 29.37
CA ALA A 399 -4.58 -0.61 28.33
C ALA A 399 -4.19 -1.47 27.11
N GLU A 400 -2.96 -1.35 26.59
CA GLU A 400 -2.46 -2.18 25.49
C GLU A 400 -2.42 -3.67 25.85
N GLN A 401 -1.96 -3.98 27.07
CA GLN A 401 -1.98 -5.34 27.60
C GLN A 401 -3.40 -5.91 27.57
N ALA A 402 -4.40 -5.15 28.01
CA ALA A 402 -5.78 -5.59 27.97
C ALA A 402 -6.31 -5.75 26.54
N LEU A 403 -6.03 -4.78 25.65
CA LEU A 403 -6.48 -4.79 24.24
C LEU A 403 -5.91 -5.98 23.45
N SER A 404 -4.69 -6.42 23.74
CA SER A 404 -4.06 -7.59 23.09
C SER A 404 -4.91 -8.87 23.20
N ARG A 405 -5.86 -8.95 24.16
CA ARG A 405 -6.76 -10.11 24.31
C ARG A 405 -7.88 -10.17 23.26
N LEU A 406 -8.02 -9.13 22.43
CA LEU A 406 -8.99 -9.02 21.34
C LEU A 406 -8.38 -9.30 19.96
N THR A 407 -7.05 -9.34 19.85
CA THR A 407 -6.32 -9.50 18.58
C THR A 407 -5.90 -10.96 18.37
N SER A 408 -5.37 -11.31 17.19
CA SER A 408 -4.91 -12.68 16.87
C SER A 408 -5.96 -13.79 17.08
N ARG A 409 -7.26 -13.45 17.04
CA ARG A 409 -8.36 -14.39 17.27
C ARG A 409 -9.37 -14.31 16.12
N PRO A 410 -9.76 -15.45 15.54
CA PRO A 410 -10.79 -15.45 14.51
C PRO A 410 -12.18 -15.22 15.12
N ALA A 411 -13.10 -14.66 14.34
CA ALA A 411 -14.49 -14.39 14.74
C ALA A 411 -15.25 -15.66 15.15
N ALA A 412 -14.84 -16.84 14.67
CA ALA A 412 -15.31 -18.13 15.17
C ALA A 412 -15.15 -18.27 16.70
N GLY A 413 -14.06 -17.73 17.26
CA GLY A 413 -13.75 -17.73 18.69
C GLY A 413 -13.96 -16.38 19.40
N LEU A 414 -14.27 -15.30 18.68
CA LEU A 414 -14.54 -13.96 19.22
C LEU A 414 -15.70 -13.32 18.43
N LYS A 415 -16.94 -13.66 18.80
CA LYS A 415 -18.14 -13.38 18.00
C LYS A 415 -18.48 -11.90 17.82
N VAL A 416 -18.03 -11.04 18.72
CA VAL A 416 -18.23 -9.59 18.60
C VAL A 416 -17.63 -8.99 17.33
N ILE A 417 -16.63 -9.64 16.71
CA ILE A 417 -16.03 -9.19 15.45
C ILE A 417 -17.09 -9.06 14.35
N ASP A 418 -18.09 -9.96 14.33
CA ASP A 418 -19.15 -9.94 13.33
C ASP A 418 -19.99 -8.65 13.38
N GLN A 419 -20.06 -8.01 14.54
CA GLN A 419 -20.85 -6.79 14.81
C GLN A 419 -20.04 -5.50 14.63
N LEU A 420 -18.71 -5.59 14.44
CA LEU A 420 -17.85 -4.43 14.36
C LEU A 420 -17.84 -3.83 12.94
N PRO A 421 -17.82 -2.48 12.85
CA PRO A 421 -17.44 -1.76 11.64
C PRO A 421 -16.02 -2.09 11.18
N GLU A 422 -15.72 -1.76 9.93
CA GLU A 422 -14.42 -2.01 9.30
C GLU A 422 -13.26 -1.28 10.03
N ALA A 423 -13.43 0.01 10.36
CA ALA A 423 -12.43 0.82 11.05
C ALA A 423 -13.04 1.62 12.21
N SER A 424 -12.94 1.06 13.43
CA SER A 424 -13.37 1.71 14.67
C SER A 424 -12.21 2.40 15.39
N MET A 425 -12.41 3.60 15.93
CA MET A 425 -11.39 4.33 16.69
C MET A 425 -11.63 4.17 18.19
N LEU A 426 -10.60 3.81 18.94
CA LEU A 426 -10.63 3.75 20.41
C LEU A 426 -9.92 5.00 20.95
N ARG A 427 -10.67 5.90 21.59
CA ARG A 427 -10.13 7.00 22.37
C ARG A 427 -9.98 6.54 23.81
N ILE A 428 -8.74 6.32 24.25
CA ILE A 428 -8.43 5.89 25.61
C ILE A 428 -7.90 7.06 26.41
N GLU A 429 -8.58 7.41 27.51
CA GLU A 429 -8.28 8.60 28.30
C GLU A 429 -7.83 8.23 29.72
N GLY A 430 -6.64 8.69 30.10
CA GLY A 430 -6.10 8.56 31.45
C GLY A 430 -6.77 9.53 32.43
N SER A 431 -6.62 9.26 33.73
CA SER A 431 -7.13 10.16 34.78
C SER A 431 -6.43 11.51 34.84
N ASP A 432 -5.25 11.62 34.21
CA ASP A 432 -4.48 12.86 34.07
C ASP A 432 -4.92 13.72 32.87
N GLY A 433 -5.96 13.30 32.14
CA GLY A 433 -6.47 13.98 30.95
C GLY A 433 -5.67 13.72 29.68
N LYS A 434 -4.59 12.92 29.74
CA LYS A 434 -3.90 12.45 28.53
C LYS A 434 -4.75 11.41 27.82
N ARG A 435 -4.60 11.33 26.50
CA ARG A 435 -5.32 10.36 25.68
C ARG A 435 -4.42 9.71 24.65
N MET A 436 -4.74 8.47 24.32
CA MET A 436 -4.21 7.79 23.15
C MET A 436 -5.34 7.30 22.26
N MET A 437 -5.12 7.44 20.96
CA MET A 437 -6.01 6.91 19.93
C MET A 437 -5.46 5.58 19.43
N TYR A 438 -6.35 4.62 19.23
CA TYR A 438 -6.04 3.36 18.58
C TYR A 438 -7.02 3.14 17.43
N SER A 439 -6.52 2.59 16.33
CA SER A 439 -7.35 2.03 15.27
C SER A 439 -7.61 0.57 15.58
N MET A 440 -8.88 0.20 15.71
CA MET A 440 -9.36 -1.17 15.76
C MET A 440 -9.95 -1.51 14.39
N LEU A 441 -9.19 -2.29 13.64
CA LEU A 441 -9.44 -2.63 12.24
C LEU A 441 -9.94 -4.08 12.16
N ARG A 442 -11.08 -4.26 11.51
CA ARG A 442 -11.61 -5.59 11.18
C ARG A 442 -10.94 -6.05 9.89
N ASN A 443 -10.23 -7.18 9.98
CA ASN A 443 -9.61 -7.81 8.83
C ASN A 443 -10.54 -8.90 8.31
N ARG A 444 -11.27 -8.64 7.22
CA ARG A 444 -12.18 -9.63 6.65
C ARG A 444 -11.45 -10.71 5.87
N ALA A 445 -11.81 -11.95 6.14
CA ALA A 445 -11.22 -13.10 5.47
C ALA A 445 -11.97 -13.45 4.18
N HIS A 446 -11.21 -13.78 3.15
CA HIS A 446 -11.75 -14.13 1.84
C HIS A 446 -11.07 -15.40 1.29
N SER A 447 -11.85 -16.29 0.69
CA SER A 447 -11.35 -17.49 -0.01
C SER A 447 -10.41 -17.11 -1.17
N ASN A 448 -10.69 -15.99 -1.85
CA ASN A 448 -9.79 -15.35 -2.80
C ASN A 448 -10.20 -13.89 -3.08
N VAL A 449 -9.29 -13.09 -3.62
CA VAL A 449 -9.52 -11.69 -4.04
C VAL A 449 -9.42 -11.52 -5.57
N ALA A 450 -9.60 -12.60 -6.32
CA ALA A 450 -9.27 -12.63 -7.75
C ALA A 450 -10.38 -12.07 -8.67
N PHE A 451 -11.54 -11.71 -8.12
CA PHE A 451 -12.67 -11.21 -8.89
C PHE A 451 -13.06 -9.79 -8.47
N LEU A 452 -13.44 -8.96 -9.44
CA LEU A 452 -13.86 -7.56 -9.25
C LEU A 452 -15.25 -7.40 -8.62
N LEU A 453 -16.06 -8.46 -8.64
CA LEU A 453 -17.46 -8.44 -8.21
C LEU A 453 -17.76 -9.69 -7.38
N GLY A 454 -18.89 -9.69 -6.67
CA GLY A 454 -19.37 -10.86 -5.93
C GLY A 454 -18.48 -11.24 -4.75
N GLU A 455 -17.90 -10.26 -4.06
CA GLU A 455 -17.10 -10.45 -2.83
C GLU A 455 -17.85 -11.31 -1.79
N SER A 456 -19.15 -11.13 -1.64
CA SER A 456 -19.98 -11.86 -0.67
C SER A 456 -19.93 -13.38 -0.82
N TYR A 457 -19.72 -13.91 -2.03
CA TYR A 457 -19.58 -15.35 -2.27
C TYR A 457 -18.22 -15.91 -1.82
N ARG A 458 -17.24 -15.03 -1.58
CA ARG A 458 -15.87 -15.37 -1.20
C ARG A 458 -15.56 -15.00 0.23
N TYR A 459 -16.43 -14.23 0.88
CA TYR A 459 -16.27 -13.78 2.25
C TYR A 459 -16.44 -14.96 3.23
N ILE A 460 -15.51 -15.08 4.19
CA ILE A 460 -15.47 -16.15 5.19
C ILE A 460 -15.54 -15.52 6.60
N PRO A 461 -16.74 -15.13 7.07
CA PRO A 461 -16.89 -14.33 8.30
C PRO A 461 -16.21 -14.96 9.52
N GLY A 462 -16.27 -16.28 9.65
CA GLY A 462 -15.70 -17.00 10.79
C GLY A 462 -14.18 -16.87 10.94
N LEU A 463 -13.48 -16.42 9.90
CA LEU A 463 -12.03 -16.22 9.91
C LEU A 463 -11.62 -14.74 10.03
N ASP A 464 -12.58 -13.82 10.17
CA ASP A 464 -12.27 -12.41 10.42
C ASP A 464 -11.46 -12.24 11.70
N THR A 465 -10.54 -11.29 11.70
CA THR A 465 -9.69 -10.99 12.87
C THR A 465 -9.71 -9.49 13.17
N LEU A 466 -9.19 -9.09 14.34
CA LEU A 466 -8.97 -7.69 14.67
C LEU A 466 -7.49 -7.37 14.72
N THR A 467 -7.14 -6.23 14.11
CA THR A 467 -5.88 -5.53 14.36
C THR A 467 -6.15 -4.30 15.21
N ILE A 468 -5.45 -4.16 16.34
CA ILE A 468 -5.50 -2.95 17.18
C ILE A 468 -4.12 -2.32 17.22
N TYR A 469 -3.99 -1.10 16.71
CA TYR A 469 -2.69 -0.40 16.67
C TYR A 469 -2.86 1.09 17.01
N PRO A 470 -1.92 1.71 17.73
CA PRO A 470 -1.93 3.15 18.05
C PRO A 470 -1.97 4.03 16.79
N GLY A 471 -2.68 5.14 16.87
CA GLY A 471 -2.84 6.11 15.78
C GLY A 471 -4.16 5.98 15.01
N VAL A 472 -4.32 6.84 14.00
CA VAL A 472 -5.51 6.92 13.15
C VAL A 472 -5.18 6.38 11.76
N LEU A 473 -5.34 5.07 11.57
CA LEU A 473 -4.96 4.32 10.38
C LEU A 473 -6.07 4.27 9.30
N SER A 474 -7.04 5.18 9.36
CA SER A 474 -8.14 5.28 8.40
C SER A 474 -8.44 6.73 8.04
N SER A 475 -8.76 6.99 6.77
CA SER A 475 -9.31 8.28 6.34
C SER A 475 -10.80 8.42 6.63
N TYR A 476 -11.46 7.32 6.98
CA TYR A 476 -12.90 7.22 7.20
C TYR A 476 -13.17 6.45 8.51
N PRO A 477 -13.15 7.11 9.67
CA PRO A 477 -13.56 6.49 10.92
C PRO A 477 -15.02 6.03 10.83
N ASN A 478 -15.29 4.73 10.98
CA ASN A 478 -16.65 4.21 10.94
C ASN A 478 -17.36 4.39 12.29
N PHE A 479 -16.64 4.26 13.40
CA PHE A 479 -17.24 4.45 14.73
C PHE A 479 -16.18 4.81 15.75
N ILE A 480 -16.56 5.47 16.86
CA ILE A 480 -15.66 5.81 17.96
C ILE A 480 -16.16 5.19 19.26
N PHE A 481 -15.26 4.54 19.98
CA PHE A 481 -15.44 4.20 21.39
C PHE A 481 -14.58 5.13 22.25
N ASN A 482 -15.19 5.81 23.22
CA ASN A 482 -14.49 6.62 24.21
C ASN A 482 -14.43 5.87 25.54
N ILE A 483 -13.23 5.48 25.96
CA ILE A 483 -13.02 4.52 27.05
C ILE A 483 -12.05 5.14 28.07
N PRO A 484 -12.45 5.37 29.33
CA PRO A 484 -11.50 5.69 30.38
C PRO A 484 -10.48 4.55 30.52
N ALA A 485 -9.19 4.85 30.67
CA ALA A 485 -8.13 3.85 30.69
C ALA A 485 -8.35 2.76 31.75
N ALA A 486 -8.85 3.13 32.92
CA ALA A 486 -9.21 2.20 34.00
C ALA A 486 -10.35 1.23 33.63
N GLN A 487 -11.17 1.55 32.62
CA GLN A 487 -12.27 0.71 32.15
C GLN A 487 -11.91 -0.15 30.94
N VAL A 488 -10.70 -0.03 30.38
CA VAL A 488 -10.26 -0.85 29.24
C VAL A 488 -10.36 -2.36 29.54
N PRO A 489 -9.99 -2.87 30.74
CA PRO A 489 -10.20 -4.28 31.07
C PRO A 489 -11.67 -4.71 30.99
N ALA A 490 -12.60 -3.87 31.45
CA ALA A 490 -14.04 -4.15 31.42
C ALA A 490 -14.63 -4.05 30.00
N PHE A 491 -14.14 -3.11 29.20
CA PHE A 491 -14.47 -3.03 27.77
C PHE A 491 -14.06 -4.31 27.04
N VAL A 492 -12.82 -4.77 27.25
CA VAL A 492 -12.29 -6.00 26.64
C VAL A 492 -13.10 -7.22 27.09
N GLU A 493 -13.43 -7.33 28.38
CA GLU A 493 -14.26 -8.42 28.89
C GLU A 493 -15.66 -8.43 28.25
N ALA A 494 -16.30 -7.26 28.15
CA ALA A 494 -17.60 -7.14 27.49
C ALA A 494 -17.52 -7.54 26.00
N MET A 495 -16.49 -7.10 25.29
CA MET A 495 -16.21 -7.51 23.90
C MET A 495 -16.04 -9.03 23.79
N GLN A 496 -15.32 -9.67 24.72
CA GLN A 496 -15.13 -11.13 24.71
C GLN A 496 -16.41 -11.92 25.00
N GLN A 497 -17.33 -11.35 25.79
CA GLN A 497 -18.60 -11.99 26.17
C GLN A 497 -19.73 -11.73 25.17
N SER A 498 -19.63 -10.67 24.36
CA SER A 498 -20.62 -10.30 23.35
C SER A 498 -20.66 -11.33 22.21
N LYS A 499 -21.87 -11.81 21.90
CA LYS A 499 -22.12 -12.88 20.92
C LYS A 499 -23.18 -12.52 19.89
N ASP A 500 -23.90 -11.42 20.10
CA ASP A 500 -25.05 -11.00 19.30
C ASP A 500 -25.20 -9.48 19.31
N GLN A 501 -26.09 -8.96 18.47
CA GLN A 501 -26.38 -7.53 18.37
C GLN A 501 -26.85 -6.93 19.71
N ALA A 502 -27.62 -7.67 20.51
CA ALA A 502 -28.18 -7.15 21.75
C ALA A 502 -27.10 -6.92 22.82
N SER A 503 -26.18 -7.86 22.96
CA SER A 503 -25.01 -7.73 23.84
C SER A 503 -24.01 -6.70 23.33
N PHE A 504 -23.84 -6.56 22.01
CA PHE A 504 -23.03 -5.50 21.41
C PHE A 504 -23.61 -4.09 21.63
N GLU A 505 -24.93 -3.93 21.53
CA GLU A 505 -25.62 -2.67 21.81
C GLU A 505 -25.33 -2.18 23.24
N GLN A 506 -25.20 -3.07 24.22
CA GLN A 506 -24.81 -2.68 25.59
C GLN A 506 -23.40 -2.08 25.66
N ILE A 507 -22.47 -2.56 24.84
CA ILE A 507 -21.11 -2.00 24.72
C ILE A 507 -21.19 -0.61 24.07
N VAL A 508 -21.98 -0.48 23.00
CA VAL A 508 -22.20 0.80 22.31
C VAL A 508 -22.86 1.83 23.22
N GLN A 509 -23.84 1.44 24.04
CA GLN A 509 -24.49 2.35 24.99
C GLN A 509 -23.52 2.88 26.05
N ARG A 510 -22.57 2.05 26.48
CA ARG A 510 -21.64 2.40 27.55
C ARG A 510 -20.44 3.22 27.08
N TRP A 511 -19.89 2.91 25.92
CA TRP A 511 -18.63 3.52 25.45
C TRP A 511 -18.72 4.13 24.04
N GLY A 512 -19.77 3.84 23.28
CA GLY A 512 -19.90 4.26 21.90
C GLY A 512 -20.31 5.73 21.74
N ILE A 513 -19.73 6.39 20.74
CA ILE A 513 -20.08 7.77 20.37
C ILE A 513 -21.03 7.73 19.17
N ARG A 514 -22.33 7.78 19.43
CA ARG A 514 -23.35 7.84 18.36
C ARG A 514 -23.36 9.23 17.71
N ARG A 515 -23.88 9.33 16.47
CA ARG A 515 -24.09 10.63 15.80
C ARG A 515 -24.97 11.60 16.62
N THR A 516 -25.83 11.06 17.46
CA THR A 516 -26.72 11.81 18.38
C THR A 516 -26.05 12.19 19.70
N HIS A 517 -24.80 11.78 19.94
CA HIS A 517 -24.08 12.12 21.17
C HIS A 517 -23.89 13.65 21.25
N PRO A 518 -24.21 14.32 22.37
CA PRO A 518 -24.17 15.78 22.47
C PRO A 518 -22.76 16.37 22.23
N LEU A 519 -21.72 15.58 22.48
CA LEU A 519 -20.31 15.92 22.24
C LEU A 519 -19.70 15.24 21.00
N PHE A 520 -20.52 14.77 20.06
CA PHE A 520 -20.05 14.02 18.88
C PHE A 520 -18.89 14.73 18.16
N TRP A 521 -19.06 16.01 17.80
CA TRP A 521 -18.05 16.79 17.10
C TRP A 521 -16.76 16.97 17.91
N THR A 522 -16.86 17.06 19.24
CA THR A 522 -15.69 17.13 20.11
C THR A 522 -14.83 15.89 19.95
N TYR A 523 -15.43 14.69 19.96
CA TYR A 523 -14.72 13.42 19.79
C TYR A 523 -14.25 13.18 18.37
N PHE A 524 -15.09 13.46 17.37
CA PHE A 524 -14.72 13.26 15.97
C PHE A 524 -13.55 14.16 15.55
N HIS A 525 -13.60 15.46 15.89
CA HIS A 525 -12.47 16.36 15.62
C HIS A 525 -11.25 16.09 16.49
N ASP A 526 -11.40 15.33 17.58
CA ASP A 526 -10.27 14.92 18.41
C ASP A 526 -9.31 13.99 17.68
N LEU A 527 -9.81 13.19 16.75
CA LEU A 527 -8.98 12.34 15.89
C LEU A 527 -8.02 13.20 15.05
N ASN A 528 -8.53 14.30 14.46
CA ASN A 528 -7.71 15.22 13.68
C ASN A 528 -6.74 16.02 14.58
N ARG A 529 -7.16 16.46 15.76
CA ARG A 529 -6.24 17.09 16.74
C ARG A 529 -5.13 16.14 17.14
N TYR A 530 -5.46 14.88 17.40
CA TYR A 530 -4.47 13.85 17.73
C TYR A 530 -3.45 13.66 16.60
N LEU A 531 -3.89 13.62 15.34
CA LEU A 531 -2.99 13.61 14.18
C LEU A 531 -2.12 14.87 14.12
N GLN A 532 -2.66 16.06 14.38
CA GLN A 532 -1.88 17.30 14.44
C GLN A 532 -0.84 17.28 15.58
N GLU A 533 -1.13 16.63 16.70
CA GLU A 533 -0.24 16.50 17.85
C GLU A 533 0.88 15.47 17.60
N THR A 534 0.59 14.38 16.87
CA THR A 534 1.47 13.20 16.77
C THR A 534 2.13 13.02 15.41
N GLU A 535 1.41 13.30 14.32
CA GLU A 535 1.83 13.15 12.93
C GLU A 535 1.48 14.41 12.13
N PRO A 536 2.00 15.58 12.51
CA PRO A 536 1.51 16.87 12.01
C PRO A 536 1.67 17.07 10.50
N ARG A 537 2.59 16.34 9.86
CA ARG A 537 2.77 16.36 8.40
C ARG A 537 1.71 15.53 7.66
N GLU A 538 1.13 14.53 8.31
CA GLU A 538 0.08 13.67 7.75
C GLU A 538 -1.33 14.16 8.11
N ALA A 539 -1.42 15.07 9.09
CA ALA A 539 -2.68 15.60 9.59
C ALA A 539 -3.47 16.34 8.52
N ALA A 540 -4.70 15.88 8.29
CA ALA A 540 -5.64 16.41 7.31
C ALA A 540 -7.08 16.02 7.67
N VAL A 541 -8.06 16.67 7.06
CA VAL A 541 -9.47 16.46 7.40
C VAL A 541 -9.90 15.00 7.15
N LEU A 542 -10.36 14.34 8.20
CA LEU A 542 -10.96 13.01 8.14
C LEU A 542 -12.42 13.12 7.67
N ASP A 543 -12.88 12.14 6.90
CA ASP A 543 -14.21 12.17 6.29
C ASP A 543 -15.20 11.30 7.09
N MET A 544 -16.29 11.93 7.55
CA MET A 544 -17.33 11.33 8.38
C MET A 544 -18.39 10.56 7.56
N ASN A 545 -18.35 10.58 6.23
CA ASN A 545 -19.43 10.03 5.39
C ASN A 545 -19.72 8.53 5.60
N ARG A 546 -18.77 7.78 6.14
CA ARG A 546 -18.89 6.34 6.46
C ARG A 546 -19.11 6.05 7.96
N TYR A 547 -19.42 7.08 8.75
CA TYR A 547 -19.67 6.90 10.18
C TYR A 547 -20.98 6.15 10.41
N GLU A 548 -20.96 4.98 11.02
CA GLU A 548 -22.11 4.13 11.20
C GLU A 548 -23.07 4.64 12.29
N ASN A 549 -24.32 4.18 12.23
CA ASN A 549 -25.30 4.45 13.27
C ASN A 549 -25.55 3.17 14.06
N LEU A 550 -24.63 2.94 15.01
CA LEU A 550 -24.67 2.00 16.15
C LEU A 550 -25.94 1.17 16.33
#